data_AF-A0A2T7QE02-F1
#
_entry.id   AF-A0A2T7QE02-F1
#
_cell.length_a   1.000
_cell.length_b   1.000
_cell.length_c   1.000
_cell.angle_alpha   90.00
_cell.angle_beta   90.00
_cell.angle_gamma   90.00
#
_symmetry.space_group_name_H-M   'P 1'
#
loop_
_entity.id
_entity.type
_entity.pdbx_description
1 polymer ?
#
loop_
_entity_poly.entity_id
_entity_poly.type
_entity_poly.pdbx_seq_one_letter_code
_entity_poly.pdbx_strand_id
1 'polypeptide(L)'
;MKIIFFLLFAAFTFSATAQQSKDEVLQDSVFAWGSYAPLKPSSYPRTFTPYQQKLPDVFTQWIRKSYIPIGAIDKTFAIAEPNDKDEVSPYVVGVNAEMWKAAWDNTGKKVIRTPHSSNPVYILTNHILDAAPVPMLTIPGRAVFMRRSPEIEKAFKGSSERINAFVKQLQLENHPQIGKYIIQYFGCDGDGCQPGVAVYLAPNNKLPIRQLTRGEVLDMIAQSIPAEITVAKNKLKSTFGHRPESLQQEYKRFDETVLPKWKANLEKLKKQYSNSLQVPAELKNSNGISMINIYNGDDIFDTEDAQRFKNNTYGIYTYEDDVLQKSKQDQPLWICIGWMPAGMQHDFYSREIHRNMVTHFNFDYVYNYFFAPEKNNKQPYILLNPEIQKENIANIQKEKNRMNAPASPTPAGVHYFEDFSANNAGQKPQGWYNVSVGEPSVVVTPDGLSGKWLDLRTQYMLPNNFKRPLPKDFQFEFDVACSDFTTNTGGALLLNINNKVLRAYGDEGNSPNPVDIDFNIKAGHSKWTSNPTGGSNILATYKGMPGNIRYAGISKPNLGFTEKKNKVHIIITKKGNQVKGFVDGKEIMMLDKYGKEIPGYNELPQNTQFTSFHFKNTTNGKENRVYISNVKITAL
;
A
#
# COMPACT_ATOMS: atom_id res chain seq x y z
N MET A 1 6.85 5.00 -79.49
CA MET A 1 6.30 3.62 -79.44
C MET A 1 7.05 2.85 -78.36
N LYS A 2 6.31 2.05 -77.55
CA LYS A 2 6.71 1.28 -76.36
C LYS A 2 6.68 2.03 -75.02
N ILE A 3 5.51 1.95 -74.39
CA ILE A 3 5.27 2.15 -72.96
C ILE A 3 5.77 0.89 -72.23
N ILE A 4 6.64 1.04 -71.23
CA ILE A 4 6.97 0.00 -70.26
C ILE A 4 6.52 0.50 -68.89
N PHE A 5 5.49 -0.14 -68.35
CA PHE A 5 4.98 0.06 -67.00
C PHE A 5 5.88 -0.71 -66.02
N PHE A 6 6.60 -0.01 -65.15
CA PHE A 6 7.23 -0.62 -63.98
C PHE A 6 6.36 -0.36 -62.75
N LEU A 7 5.68 -1.40 -62.28
CA LEU A 7 4.90 -1.41 -61.05
C LEU A 7 5.85 -1.65 -59.87
N LEU A 8 6.22 -0.58 -59.16
CA LEU A 8 6.93 -0.66 -57.88
C LEU A 8 5.91 -0.98 -56.78
N PHE A 9 5.83 -2.24 -56.36
CA PHE A 9 5.15 -2.61 -55.13
C PHE A 9 6.09 -2.33 -53.95
N ALA A 10 5.92 -1.16 -53.32
CA ALA A 10 6.52 -0.87 -52.01
C ALA A 10 5.75 -1.65 -50.94
N ALA A 11 6.27 -2.80 -50.53
CA ALA A 11 5.81 -3.51 -49.35
C ALA A 11 6.23 -2.73 -48.10
N PHE A 12 5.32 -1.91 -47.56
CA PHE A 12 5.42 -1.41 -46.19
C PHE A 12 5.17 -2.59 -45.24
N THR A 13 6.24 -3.25 -44.81
CA THR A 13 6.19 -4.14 -43.64
C THR A 13 6.08 -3.26 -42.39
N PHE A 14 4.85 -3.04 -41.92
CA PHE A 14 4.63 -2.57 -40.56
C PHE A 14 5.06 -3.68 -39.60
N SER A 15 6.30 -3.59 -39.10
CA SER A 15 6.72 -4.33 -37.92
C SER A 15 5.96 -3.78 -36.72
N ALA A 16 4.77 -4.31 -36.44
CA ALA A 16 4.07 -4.08 -35.20
C ALA A 16 4.87 -4.77 -34.08
N THR A 17 5.74 -4.02 -33.42
CA THR A 17 6.41 -4.50 -32.21
C THR A 17 5.38 -4.64 -31.10
N ALA A 18 5.35 -5.82 -30.48
CA ALA A 18 4.62 -6.06 -29.24
C ALA A 18 5.04 -5.01 -28.19
N GLN A 19 4.09 -4.26 -27.67
CA GLN A 19 4.35 -3.15 -26.76
C GLN A 19 3.84 -3.52 -25.37
N GLN A 20 4.71 -3.45 -24.36
CA GLN A 20 4.36 -3.60 -22.94
C GLN A 20 3.16 -2.72 -22.58
N SER A 21 2.38 -3.10 -21.56
CA SER A 21 1.46 -2.12 -20.97
C SER A 21 2.31 -0.95 -20.44
N LYS A 22 1.92 0.28 -20.79
CA LYS A 22 2.68 1.47 -20.46
C LYS A 22 2.91 1.60 -18.94
N ASP A 23 2.00 1.09 -18.12
CA ASP A 23 2.12 1.12 -16.66
C ASP A 23 3.21 0.18 -16.10
N GLU A 24 3.51 -0.94 -16.77
CA GLU A 24 4.64 -1.82 -16.40
C GLU A 24 5.98 -1.12 -16.57
N VAL A 25 6.13 -0.34 -17.66
CA VAL A 25 7.33 0.45 -17.91
C VAL A 25 7.62 1.36 -16.72
N LEU A 26 6.59 1.92 -16.08
CA LEU A 26 6.78 2.84 -14.97
C LEU A 26 7.22 2.13 -13.70
N GLN A 27 6.66 0.96 -13.36
CA GLN A 27 6.95 0.26 -12.09
C GLN A 27 8.44 -0.07 -11.93
N ASP A 28 9.11 -0.48 -13.00
CA ASP A 28 10.53 -0.84 -12.99
C ASP A 28 11.45 0.28 -13.51
N SER A 29 10.91 1.47 -13.75
CA SER A 29 11.70 2.62 -14.18
C SER A 29 12.34 3.31 -12.99
N VAL A 30 13.64 3.58 -13.12
CA VAL A 30 14.37 4.50 -12.25
C VAL A 30 14.09 5.92 -12.73
N PHE A 31 13.48 6.73 -11.88
CA PHE A 31 13.24 8.14 -12.12
C PHE A 31 14.37 8.98 -11.53
N ALA A 32 14.66 10.08 -12.22
CA ALA A 32 15.55 11.10 -11.66
C ALA A 32 14.84 11.80 -10.49
N TRP A 33 15.63 12.17 -9.48
CA TRP A 33 15.19 13.08 -8.44
C TRP A 33 14.78 14.43 -9.03
N GLY A 34 13.58 14.88 -8.72
CA GLY A 34 13.03 16.17 -9.06
C GLY A 34 13.71 17.32 -8.33
N SER A 35 13.23 18.54 -8.60
CA SER A 35 13.69 19.73 -7.90
C SER A 35 13.32 19.64 -6.43
N TYR A 36 14.29 19.95 -5.59
CA TYR A 36 14.11 20.10 -4.16
C TYR A 36 13.76 21.55 -3.84
N ALA A 37 12.71 21.77 -3.05
CA ALA A 37 12.34 23.08 -2.56
C ALA A 37 13.07 23.35 -1.21
N PRO A 38 14.10 24.23 -1.20
CA PRO A 38 14.84 24.52 0.01
C PRO A 38 14.00 25.27 1.04
N LEU A 39 14.45 25.25 2.29
CA LEU A 39 13.88 26.07 3.34
C LEU A 39 13.95 27.54 2.93
N LYS A 40 12.83 28.26 3.04
CA LYS A 40 12.75 29.70 2.82
C LYS A 40 12.57 30.42 4.17
N PRO A 41 13.65 30.87 4.83
CA PRO A 41 13.58 31.44 6.18
C PRO A 41 12.57 32.59 6.31
N SER A 42 12.43 33.43 5.28
CA SER A 42 11.53 34.58 5.26
C SER A 42 10.03 34.21 5.31
N SER A 43 9.69 32.94 5.14
CA SER A 43 8.31 32.45 5.20
C SER A 43 7.85 32.07 6.61
N TYR A 44 8.71 32.21 7.62
CA TYR A 44 8.46 31.77 8.99
C TYR A 44 8.52 32.94 9.98
N PRO A 45 7.78 32.87 11.11
CA PRO A 45 7.77 33.90 12.14
C PRO A 45 9.00 33.87 13.06
N ARG A 46 10.07 33.16 12.68
CA ARG A 46 11.27 32.95 13.50
C ARG A 46 12.54 33.06 12.67
N THR A 47 13.66 33.30 13.34
CA THR A 47 14.99 33.29 12.73
C THR A 47 15.57 31.88 12.70
N PHE A 48 16.39 31.61 11.68
CA PHE A 48 17.13 30.36 11.54
C PHE A 48 18.62 30.66 11.48
N THR A 49 19.40 29.89 12.21
CA THR A 49 20.86 29.97 12.10
C THR A 49 21.34 29.43 10.75
N PRO A 50 22.54 29.81 10.29
CA PRO A 50 23.13 29.23 9.07
C PRO A 50 23.28 27.71 9.13
N TYR A 51 23.42 27.13 10.33
CA TYR A 51 23.48 25.68 10.50
C TYR A 51 22.10 25.05 10.27
N GLN A 52 21.06 25.56 10.93
CA GLN A 52 19.68 25.08 10.78
C GLN A 52 19.22 25.15 9.32
N GLN A 53 19.56 26.22 8.61
CA GLN A 53 19.21 26.38 7.18
C GLN A 53 19.81 25.30 6.27
N LYS A 54 20.95 24.70 6.66
CA LYS A 54 21.64 23.66 5.87
C LYS A 54 21.12 22.25 6.14
N LEU A 55 20.48 22.00 7.28
CA LEU A 55 20.07 20.65 7.69
C LEU A 55 19.11 19.99 6.68
N PRO A 56 18.09 20.67 6.12
CA PRO A 56 17.21 20.07 5.11
C PRO A 56 17.97 19.55 3.88
N ASP A 57 19.00 20.27 3.43
CA ASP A 57 19.83 19.88 2.28
C ASP A 57 20.67 18.64 2.62
N VAL A 58 21.26 18.62 3.81
CA VAL A 58 22.03 17.47 4.32
C VAL A 58 21.14 16.23 4.40
N PHE A 59 19.94 16.35 4.96
CA PHE A 59 18.98 15.25 5.05
C PHE A 59 18.53 14.77 3.67
N THR A 60 18.25 15.70 2.76
CA THR A 60 17.92 15.38 1.36
C THR A 60 19.05 14.58 0.71
N GLN A 61 20.32 14.94 0.91
CA GLN A 61 21.45 14.20 0.38
C GLN A 61 21.54 12.78 0.94
N TRP A 62 21.26 12.58 2.23
CA TRP A 62 21.26 11.24 2.84
C TRP A 62 20.15 10.36 2.28
N ILE A 63 18.94 10.90 2.10
CA ILE A 63 17.82 10.19 1.46
C ILE A 63 18.19 9.84 0.01
N ARG A 64 18.69 10.80 -0.76
CA ARG A 64 19.06 10.60 -2.18
C ARG A 64 20.17 9.59 -2.41
N LYS A 65 21.11 9.47 -1.46
CA LYS A 65 22.13 8.42 -1.48
C LYS A 65 21.53 7.05 -1.13
N SER A 66 20.60 7.03 -0.18
CA SER A 66 20.03 5.80 0.36
C SER A 66 18.95 5.16 -0.48
N TYR A 67 18.19 5.97 -1.21
CA TYR A 67 17.02 5.55 -1.97
C TYR A 67 17.16 5.97 -3.44
N ILE A 68 16.78 5.05 -4.32
CA ILE A 68 16.71 5.26 -5.76
C ILE A 68 15.23 5.25 -6.13
N PRO A 69 14.69 6.33 -6.73
CA PRO A 69 13.27 6.41 -7.08
C PRO A 69 12.90 5.38 -8.16
N ILE A 70 12.44 4.19 -7.76
CA ILE A 70 11.99 3.15 -8.69
C ILE A 70 10.45 3.10 -8.64
N GLY A 71 9.80 3.23 -9.79
CA GLY A 71 8.33 3.26 -9.84
C GLY A 71 7.69 4.51 -9.22
N ALA A 72 8.52 5.49 -8.82
CA ALA A 72 8.07 6.66 -8.07
C ALA A 72 8.67 7.97 -8.58
N ILE A 73 7.86 9.02 -8.53
CA ILE A 73 8.28 10.41 -8.74
C ILE A 73 8.30 11.11 -7.38
N ASP A 74 9.40 11.75 -7.04
CA ASP A 74 9.49 12.48 -5.78
C ASP A 74 8.86 13.88 -5.84
N LYS A 75 8.50 14.37 -4.66
CA LYS A 75 8.28 15.78 -4.35
C LYS A 75 8.95 16.06 -3.01
N THR A 76 10.22 16.41 -3.05
CA THR A 76 11.02 16.64 -1.84
C THR A 76 11.04 18.12 -1.46
N PHE A 77 10.74 18.44 -0.20
CA PHE A 77 10.74 19.82 0.30
C PHE A 77 11.17 19.90 1.76
N ALA A 78 11.75 21.04 2.14
CA ALA A 78 12.11 21.33 3.51
C ALA A 78 10.87 21.54 4.39
N ILE A 79 10.97 21.09 5.64
CA ILE A 79 9.98 21.32 6.70
C ILE A 79 10.62 22.16 7.80
N ALA A 80 9.85 23.08 8.36
CA ALA A 80 10.18 23.74 9.60
C ALA A 80 8.89 23.95 10.41
N GLU A 81 8.99 23.77 11.72
CA GLU A 81 7.95 24.06 12.71
C GLU A 81 8.60 24.74 13.92
N PRO A 82 7.92 25.61 14.67
CA PRO A 82 6.56 26.07 14.42
C PRO A 82 6.44 27.00 13.21
N ASN A 83 5.25 27.00 12.59
CA ASN A 83 4.87 27.86 11.47
C ASN A 83 4.11 29.12 11.93
N ASP A 84 3.56 29.11 13.14
CA ASP A 84 2.93 30.25 13.78
C ASP A 84 3.81 30.77 14.94
N LYS A 85 3.77 32.08 15.19
CA LYS A 85 4.45 32.72 16.33
C LYS A 85 3.88 32.26 17.68
N ASP A 86 2.61 31.86 17.70
CA ASP A 86 1.87 31.49 18.91
C ASP A 86 1.95 29.98 19.20
N GLU A 87 2.56 29.20 18.29
CA GLU A 87 2.83 27.77 18.50
C GLU A 87 4.00 27.55 19.47
N VAL A 88 3.84 26.57 20.35
CA VAL A 88 4.69 26.42 21.55
C VAL A 88 5.49 25.12 21.55
N SER A 89 5.60 24.51 20.36
CA SER A 89 6.32 23.27 20.11
C SER A 89 7.84 23.50 19.95
N PRO A 90 8.67 22.48 20.18
CA PRO A 90 10.11 22.55 19.89
C PRO A 90 10.37 22.96 18.43
N TYR A 91 11.48 23.66 18.24
CA TYR A 91 11.89 24.15 16.93
C TYR A 91 12.40 22.97 16.09
N VAL A 92 11.65 22.64 15.04
CA VAL A 92 11.91 21.58 14.07
C VAL A 92 12.44 22.18 12.78
N VAL A 93 13.47 21.55 12.22
CA VAL A 93 13.90 21.70 10.84
C VAL A 93 14.17 20.32 10.26
N GLY A 94 13.79 20.10 9.01
CA GLY A 94 14.11 18.86 8.32
C GLY A 94 13.58 18.78 6.90
N VAL A 95 13.29 17.57 6.44
CA VAL A 95 12.82 17.30 5.07
C VAL A 95 11.65 16.31 5.10
N ASN A 96 10.71 16.52 4.18
CA ASN A 96 9.76 15.51 3.74
C ASN A 96 10.04 15.18 2.27
N ALA A 97 10.48 13.95 2.04
CA ALA A 97 10.66 13.39 0.73
C ALA A 97 9.41 12.57 0.38
N GLU A 98 8.45 13.19 -0.30
CA GLU A 98 7.21 12.49 -0.72
C GLU A 98 7.48 11.68 -1.99
N MET A 99 7.36 10.34 -1.90
CA MET A 99 7.41 9.48 -3.08
C MET A 99 6.00 9.17 -3.56
N TRP A 100 5.74 9.43 -4.83
CA TRP A 100 4.43 9.21 -5.45
C TRP A 100 4.53 8.12 -6.49
N LYS A 101 3.54 7.22 -6.53
CA LYS A 101 3.44 6.22 -7.60
C LYS A 101 3.44 6.91 -8.96
N ALA A 102 4.33 6.52 -9.84
CA ALA A 102 4.37 7.01 -11.22
C ALA A 102 3.18 6.44 -12.02
N ALA A 103 2.51 7.29 -12.78
CA ALA A 103 1.45 6.93 -13.72
C ALA A 103 1.58 7.75 -15.01
N TRP A 104 0.98 7.30 -16.09
CA TRP A 104 0.85 8.13 -17.29
C TRP A 104 -0.29 9.15 -17.14
N ASP A 105 -0.14 10.31 -17.78
CA ASP A 105 -1.20 11.30 -17.90
C ASP A 105 -2.34 10.82 -18.80
N ASN A 106 -3.43 11.59 -18.82
CA ASN A 106 -4.62 11.31 -19.65
C ASN A 106 -4.35 11.33 -21.17
N THR A 107 -3.12 11.58 -21.61
CA THR A 107 -2.72 11.46 -23.02
C THR A 107 -1.76 10.31 -23.28
N GLY A 108 -1.24 9.67 -22.23
CA GLY A 108 -0.21 8.64 -22.32
C GLY A 108 1.15 9.16 -22.78
N LYS A 109 1.40 10.47 -22.68
CA LYS A 109 2.62 11.15 -23.17
C LYS A 109 3.54 11.64 -22.07
N LYS A 110 3.01 11.89 -20.86
CA LYS A 110 3.78 12.41 -19.72
C LYS A 110 3.63 11.48 -18.52
N VAL A 111 4.70 11.28 -17.78
CA VAL A 111 4.62 10.62 -16.47
C VAL A 111 4.22 11.66 -15.43
N ILE A 112 3.21 11.34 -14.64
CA ILE A 112 2.64 12.17 -13.58
C ILE A 112 2.57 11.38 -12.26
N ARG A 113 2.31 12.10 -11.17
CA ARG A 113 2.10 11.51 -9.85
C ARG A 113 0.67 10.97 -9.76
N THR A 114 0.51 9.75 -9.25
CA THR A 114 -0.82 9.19 -8.98
C THR A 114 -1.43 9.90 -7.77
N PRO A 115 -2.62 10.52 -7.86
CA PRO A 115 -3.26 11.17 -6.72
C PRO A 115 -3.41 10.21 -5.53
N HIS A 116 -3.28 10.75 -4.31
CA HIS A 116 -3.39 10.01 -3.05
C HIS A 116 -2.42 8.82 -2.87
N SER A 117 -1.32 8.77 -3.63
CA SER A 117 -0.28 7.73 -3.51
C SER A 117 0.99 8.19 -2.79
N SER A 118 0.97 9.35 -2.13
CA SER A 118 2.15 9.86 -1.42
C SER A 118 2.58 8.90 -0.32
N ASN A 119 3.82 8.45 -0.38
CA ASN A 119 4.51 7.68 0.65
C ASN A 119 5.76 8.47 1.09
N PRO A 120 5.67 9.25 2.17
CA PRO A 120 6.72 10.15 2.60
C PRO A 120 7.81 9.46 3.42
N VAL A 121 9.06 9.90 3.22
CA VAL A 121 10.18 9.69 4.15
C VAL A 121 10.51 11.02 4.83
N TYR A 122 10.52 11.00 6.17
CA TYR A 122 10.80 12.16 7.01
C TYR A 122 12.18 12.02 7.65
N ILE A 123 12.93 13.13 7.70
CA ILE A 123 14.04 13.30 8.64
C ILE A 123 13.87 14.68 9.27
N LEU A 124 13.58 14.71 10.57
CA LEU A 124 13.17 15.91 11.30
C LEU A 124 13.97 16.04 12.60
N THR A 125 14.44 17.24 12.92
CA THR A 125 15.02 17.55 14.24
C THR A 125 13.91 17.81 15.26
N ASN A 126 14.11 17.42 16.52
CA ASN A 126 13.26 17.81 17.65
C ASN A 126 11.75 17.54 17.47
N HIS A 127 11.37 16.57 16.63
CA HIS A 127 9.97 16.27 16.31
C HIS A 127 9.56 14.90 16.84
N ILE A 128 8.31 14.78 17.29
CA ILE A 128 7.69 13.52 17.69
C ILE A 128 6.44 13.31 16.84
N LEU A 129 6.53 12.35 15.91
CA LEU A 129 5.37 11.90 15.12
C LEU A 129 4.27 11.32 16.01
N ASP A 130 3.01 11.60 15.63
CA ASP A 130 1.79 11.16 16.33
C ASP A 130 1.68 11.67 17.79
N ALA A 131 2.28 12.83 18.08
CA ALA A 131 2.07 13.56 19.32
C ALA A 131 0.86 14.49 19.19
N ALA A 132 -0.33 14.02 19.56
CA ALA A 132 -1.57 14.79 19.48
C ALA A 132 -1.55 15.92 20.53
N PRO A 133 -1.56 17.21 20.14
CA PRO A 133 -1.54 18.30 21.12
C PRO A 133 -2.82 18.30 21.96
N VAL A 134 -2.72 18.82 23.18
CA VAL A 134 -3.87 19.15 24.04
C VAL A 134 -4.01 20.67 24.07
N PRO A 135 -4.78 21.28 23.15
CA PRO A 135 -4.76 22.74 22.95
C PRO A 135 -5.06 23.53 24.22
N MET A 136 -6.05 23.09 25.01
CA MET A 136 -6.45 23.75 26.25
C MET A 136 -5.34 23.82 27.30
N LEU A 137 -4.43 22.83 27.34
CA LEU A 137 -3.34 22.77 28.33
C LEU A 137 -2.02 23.33 27.79
N THR A 138 -1.96 23.57 26.48
CA THR A 138 -0.82 24.04 25.74
C THR A 138 -0.79 25.56 25.77
N ILE A 139 0.25 26.14 26.37
CA ILE A 139 0.43 27.59 26.52
C ILE A 139 1.86 27.99 26.13
N PRO A 140 2.16 29.28 25.85
CA PRO A 140 3.52 29.73 25.55
C PRO A 140 4.54 29.22 26.57
N GLY A 141 5.55 28.49 26.09
CA GLY A 141 6.58 27.87 26.92
C GLY A 141 6.27 26.46 27.44
N ARG A 142 5.04 25.95 27.26
CA ARG A 142 4.60 24.64 27.73
C ARG A 142 3.72 23.94 26.69
N ALA A 143 4.34 23.08 25.88
CA ALA A 143 3.61 22.16 25.02
C ALA A 143 3.12 20.93 25.78
N VAL A 144 1.84 20.58 25.61
CA VAL A 144 1.24 19.38 26.20
C VAL A 144 0.65 18.55 25.08
N PHE A 145 0.94 17.25 25.08
CA PHE A 145 0.46 16.33 24.05
C PHE A 145 0.13 14.97 24.65
N MET A 146 -0.63 14.16 23.92
CA MET A 146 -1.04 12.83 24.34
C MET A 146 -0.39 11.76 23.49
N ARG A 147 -0.27 10.57 24.08
CA ARG A 147 0.13 9.35 23.37
C ARG A 147 -0.68 8.16 23.85
N ARG A 148 -0.95 7.21 22.96
CA ARG A 148 -1.74 5.98 23.16
C ARG A 148 -1.16 4.98 24.18
N SER A 149 -0.02 5.25 24.77
CA SER A 149 0.59 4.39 25.77
C SER A 149 0.93 5.24 26.97
N PRO A 150 0.23 5.07 28.10
CA PRO A 150 0.68 5.60 29.38
C PRO A 150 1.96 4.87 29.80
N GLU A 151 2.71 5.49 30.71
CA GLU A 151 4.07 5.12 31.11
C GLU A 151 5.13 5.51 30.07
N ILE A 152 6.15 6.22 30.54
CA ILE A 152 7.19 6.78 29.68
C ILE A 152 7.98 5.70 28.94
N GLU A 153 8.19 4.54 29.57
CA GLU A 153 8.89 3.38 29.00
C GLU A 153 8.07 2.70 27.88
N LYS A 154 6.76 2.94 27.84
CA LYS A 154 5.84 2.40 26.85
C LYS A 154 5.37 3.44 25.86
N ALA A 155 5.67 4.73 26.06
CA ALA A 155 5.16 5.85 25.27
C ALA A 155 5.30 5.63 23.76
N PHE A 156 6.34 4.92 23.32
CA PHE A 156 6.66 4.65 21.91
C PHE A 156 6.26 3.27 21.40
N LYS A 157 5.77 2.36 22.25
CA LYS A 157 5.39 1.00 21.83
C LYS A 157 4.13 0.96 20.94
N GLY A 158 3.26 1.96 21.05
CA GLY A 158 2.09 2.12 20.16
C GLY A 158 1.07 0.97 20.24
N SER A 159 -0.12 1.18 19.67
CA SER A 159 -1.17 0.14 19.56
C SER A 159 -1.02 -0.70 18.29
N SER A 160 -0.44 -0.13 17.23
CA SER A 160 -0.18 -0.83 15.96
C SER A 160 0.68 -2.07 16.17
N GLU A 161 1.70 -2.02 17.03
CA GLU A 161 2.48 -3.21 17.41
C GLU A 161 1.60 -4.32 18.01
N ARG A 162 0.54 -3.96 18.75
CA ARG A 162 -0.33 -4.92 19.44
C ARG A 162 -1.44 -5.49 18.55
N ILE A 163 -1.97 -4.68 17.63
CA ILE A 163 -3.20 -4.99 16.91
C ILE A 163 -2.94 -5.28 15.42
N ASN A 164 -1.86 -4.75 14.83
CA ASN A 164 -1.57 -4.95 13.42
C ASN A 164 -0.63 -6.16 13.23
N ALA A 165 -1.13 -7.23 12.60
CA ALA A 165 -0.37 -8.45 12.37
C ALA A 165 0.86 -8.23 11.47
N PHE A 166 0.77 -7.31 10.50
CA PHE A 166 1.89 -6.98 9.62
C PHE A 166 3.03 -6.31 10.39
N VAL A 167 2.74 -5.36 11.29
CA VAL A 167 3.78 -4.72 12.12
C VAL A 167 4.56 -5.74 12.95
N LYS A 168 3.86 -6.67 13.60
CA LYS A 168 4.50 -7.75 14.40
C LYS A 168 5.44 -8.64 13.59
N GLN A 169 5.16 -8.82 12.30
CA GLN A 169 5.99 -9.63 11.42
C GLN A 169 7.30 -8.93 11.02
N LEU A 170 7.36 -7.60 11.10
CA LEU A 170 8.56 -6.85 10.69
C LEU A 170 9.73 -7.01 11.66
N GLN A 171 9.44 -7.19 12.96
CA GLN A 171 10.44 -7.36 14.02
C GLN A 171 11.58 -6.33 13.96
N LEU A 172 11.27 -5.05 13.72
CA LEU A 172 12.29 -4.01 13.53
C LEU A 172 13.08 -3.73 14.82
N GLU A 173 12.50 -4.05 15.97
CA GLU A 173 13.17 -4.06 17.27
C GLU A 173 14.36 -5.03 17.33
N ASN A 174 14.36 -6.07 16.50
CA ASN A 174 15.48 -7.02 16.37
C ASN A 174 16.46 -6.63 15.24
N HIS A 175 16.18 -5.56 14.50
CA HIS A 175 17.02 -5.15 13.38
C HIS A 175 18.40 -4.66 13.88
N PRO A 176 19.52 -5.16 13.34
CA PRO A 176 20.86 -4.93 13.90
C PRO A 176 21.28 -3.45 13.95
N GLN A 177 20.68 -2.60 13.10
CA GLN A 177 21.07 -1.20 12.99
C GLN A 177 20.04 -0.22 13.58
N ILE A 178 18.74 -0.57 13.62
CA ILE A 178 17.69 0.31 14.18
C ILE A 178 17.13 -0.17 15.52
N GLY A 179 17.23 -1.46 15.84
CA GLY A 179 16.66 -2.04 17.06
C GLY A 179 17.24 -1.52 18.37
N LYS A 180 18.43 -0.91 18.31
CA LYS A 180 19.07 -0.23 19.45
C LYS A 180 18.55 1.18 19.73
N TYR A 181 17.77 1.75 18.81
CA TYR A 181 17.16 3.07 18.93
C TYR A 181 15.69 2.98 19.38
N ILE A 182 15.08 4.10 19.76
CA ILE A 182 13.64 4.12 20.07
C ILE A 182 12.86 3.95 18.76
N ILE A 183 12.08 2.88 18.66
CA ILE A 183 11.17 2.62 17.54
C ILE A 183 9.74 2.90 17.98
N GLN A 184 8.99 3.61 17.12
CA GLN A 184 7.56 3.82 17.27
C GLN A 184 6.83 3.34 16.03
N TYR A 185 5.79 2.54 16.24
CA TYR A 185 4.74 2.33 15.25
C TYR A 185 3.57 3.27 15.53
N PHE A 186 3.08 3.97 14.50
CA PHE A 186 2.01 4.96 14.61
C PHE A 186 0.99 4.83 13.46
N GLY A 187 -0.11 5.59 13.51
CA GLY A 187 -1.18 5.54 12.52
C GLY A 187 -2.49 4.95 13.04
N CYS A 188 -3.41 4.59 12.14
CA CYS A 188 -4.71 4.03 12.52
C CYS A 188 -4.66 2.54 12.87
N ASP A 189 -5.61 2.08 13.69
CA ASP A 189 -5.68 0.69 14.15
C ASP A 189 -6.45 -0.22 13.17
N GLY A 190 -6.05 -1.50 13.11
CA GLY A 190 -6.77 -2.57 12.40
C GLY A 190 -6.05 -3.15 11.19
N ASP A 191 -6.47 -4.35 10.75
CA ASP A 191 -5.84 -5.16 9.70
C ASP A 191 -5.96 -4.60 8.26
N GLY A 192 -6.44 -3.36 8.09
CA GLY A 192 -6.51 -2.65 6.81
C GLY A 192 -5.89 -1.24 6.84
N CYS A 193 -5.32 -0.83 7.98
CA CYS A 193 -4.66 0.45 8.13
C CYS A 193 -3.20 0.38 7.66
N GLN A 194 -2.71 1.46 7.05
CA GLN A 194 -1.30 1.63 6.71
C GLN A 194 -0.56 2.22 7.92
N PRO A 195 0.19 1.42 8.68
CA PRO A 195 0.96 1.94 9.81
C PRO A 195 2.11 2.81 9.30
N GLY A 196 2.58 3.73 10.12
CA GLY A 196 3.89 4.39 9.97
C GLY A 196 4.89 3.81 10.96
N VAL A 197 6.19 3.93 10.66
CA VAL A 197 7.27 3.69 11.61
C VAL A 197 8.14 4.92 11.74
N ALA A 198 8.56 5.21 12.97
CA ALA A 198 9.52 6.26 13.30
C ALA A 198 10.66 5.67 14.14
N VAL A 199 11.89 6.06 13.81
CA VAL A 199 13.09 5.77 14.60
C VAL A 199 13.60 7.08 15.16
N TYR A 200 13.76 7.15 16.49
CA TYR A 200 14.29 8.33 17.16
C TYR A 200 15.73 8.10 17.61
N LEU A 201 16.61 8.98 17.13
CA LEU A 201 18.02 9.03 17.48
C LEU A 201 18.20 10.10 18.55
N ALA A 202 18.45 9.68 19.79
CA ALA A 202 18.60 10.58 20.92
C ALA A 202 19.76 10.14 21.82
N PRO A 203 20.49 11.07 22.47
CA PRO A 203 21.49 10.73 23.47
C PRO A 203 20.93 9.80 24.55
N ASN A 204 21.70 8.79 24.94
CA ASN A 204 21.30 7.77 25.93
C ASN A 204 20.00 7.03 25.60
N ASN A 205 19.57 7.05 24.33
CA ASN A 205 18.33 6.45 23.87
C ASN A 205 17.09 6.92 24.67
N LYS A 206 17.08 8.20 25.09
CA LYS A 206 16.00 8.81 25.87
C LYS A 206 15.57 10.14 25.25
N LEU A 207 14.27 10.29 25.01
CA LEU A 207 13.70 11.57 24.58
C LEU A 207 13.43 12.47 25.81
N PRO A 208 13.62 13.79 25.71
CA PRO A 208 13.47 14.72 26.84
C PRO A 208 12.00 15.08 27.06
N ILE A 209 11.21 14.06 27.39
CA ILE A 209 9.78 14.17 27.69
C ILE A 209 9.49 13.49 29.02
N ARG A 210 8.43 13.94 29.68
CA ARG A 210 7.94 13.35 30.92
C ARG A 210 6.42 13.25 30.89
N GLN A 211 5.89 12.22 31.53
CA GLN A 211 4.46 12.11 31.74
C GLN A 211 4.05 13.09 32.85
N LEU A 212 2.96 13.81 32.64
CA LEU A 212 2.37 14.67 33.67
C LEU A 212 1.68 13.80 34.72
N THR A 213 1.69 14.26 35.96
CA THR A 213 0.90 13.66 37.05
C THR A 213 -0.55 14.14 37.01
N ARG A 214 -1.46 13.42 37.69
CA ARG A 214 -2.87 13.83 37.82
C ARG A 214 -3.00 15.23 38.40
N GLY A 215 -2.20 15.55 39.43
CA GLY A 215 -2.17 16.87 40.07
C GLY A 215 -1.77 17.97 39.10
N GLU A 216 -0.66 17.77 38.37
CA GLU A 216 -0.22 18.72 37.35
C GLU A 216 -1.29 18.98 36.29
N VAL A 217 -1.97 17.93 35.81
CA VAL A 217 -3.04 18.08 34.81
C VAL A 217 -4.20 18.90 35.36
N LEU A 218 -4.66 18.61 36.58
CA LEU A 218 -5.74 19.37 37.23
C LEU A 218 -5.36 20.82 37.50
N ASP A 219 -4.11 21.09 37.87
CA ASP A 219 -3.59 22.44 38.04
C ASP A 219 -3.49 23.19 36.70
N MET A 220 -3.09 22.51 35.62
CA MET A 220 -3.07 23.09 34.29
C MET A 220 -4.48 23.40 33.77
N ILE A 221 -5.48 22.56 34.07
CA ILE A 221 -6.89 22.86 33.78
C ILE A 221 -7.33 24.11 34.56
N ALA A 222 -6.97 24.24 35.84
CA ALA A 222 -7.29 25.43 36.62
C ALA A 222 -6.65 26.69 36.01
N GLN A 223 -5.40 26.59 35.55
CA GLN A 223 -4.67 27.68 34.90
C GLN A 223 -5.24 28.06 33.52
N SER A 224 -5.89 27.13 32.80
CA SER A 224 -6.45 27.41 31.48
C SER A 224 -7.81 28.12 31.51
N ILE A 225 -8.56 28.05 32.63
CA ILE A 225 -9.91 28.63 32.77
C ILE A 225 -9.99 30.09 32.26
N PRO A 226 -9.09 31.03 32.60
CA PRO A 226 -9.18 32.41 32.10
C PRO A 226 -9.13 32.52 30.57
N ALA A 227 -8.26 31.75 29.92
CA ALA A 227 -8.17 31.71 28.46
C ALA A 227 -9.42 31.06 27.85
N GLU A 228 -9.89 29.97 28.43
CA GLU A 228 -11.10 29.25 27.99
C GLU A 228 -12.38 30.07 28.15
N ILE A 229 -12.47 30.96 29.16
CA ILE A 229 -13.57 31.94 29.26
C ILE A 229 -13.58 32.85 28.03
N THR A 230 -12.41 33.31 27.59
CA THR A 230 -12.28 34.17 26.40
C THR A 230 -12.69 33.42 25.14
N VAL A 231 -12.23 32.18 24.96
CA VAL A 231 -12.61 31.30 23.84
C VAL A 231 -14.12 31.08 23.82
N ALA A 232 -14.71 30.72 24.96
CA ALA A 232 -16.15 30.48 25.08
C ALA A 232 -16.98 31.74 24.77
N LYS A 233 -16.61 32.90 25.34
CA LYS A 233 -17.33 34.16 25.09
C LYS A 233 -17.20 34.60 23.63
N ASN A 234 -16.03 34.40 23.00
CA ASN A 234 -15.87 34.67 21.56
C ASN A 234 -16.76 33.75 20.70
N LYS A 235 -16.88 32.47 21.05
CA LYS A 235 -17.79 31.54 20.37
C LYS A 235 -19.25 31.98 20.52
N LEU A 236 -19.67 32.37 21.72
CA LEU A 236 -21.01 32.95 21.95
C LEU A 236 -21.23 34.22 21.14
N LYS A 237 -20.26 35.14 21.11
CA LYS A 237 -20.32 36.36 20.29
C LYS A 237 -20.47 36.05 18.80
N SER A 238 -19.73 35.07 18.29
CA SER A 238 -19.86 34.67 16.88
C SER A 238 -21.24 34.06 16.56
N THR A 239 -21.83 33.34 17.51
CA THR A 239 -23.10 32.62 17.32
C THR A 239 -24.31 33.54 17.51
N PHE A 240 -24.31 34.36 18.56
CA PHE A 240 -25.44 35.19 18.99
C PHE A 240 -25.21 36.68 18.77
N GLY A 241 -24.07 37.12 18.24
CA GLY A 241 -23.72 38.54 18.10
C GLY A 241 -24.67 39.37 17.23
N HIS A 242 -25.43 38.72 16.36
CA HIS A 242 -26.49 39.34 15.56
C HIS A 242 -27.79 39.57 16.36
N ARG A 243 -27.87 39.09 17.62
CA ARG A 243 -29.00 39.23 18.55
C ARG A 243 -28.49 39.71 19.91
N PRO A 244 -28.36 41.03 20.13
CA PRO A 244 -27.73 41.57 21.35
C PRO A 244 -28.34 41.07 22.66
N GLU A 245 -29.67 40.96 22.72
CA GLU A 245 -30.38 40.45 23.92
C GLU A 245 -30.06 38.98 24.19
N SER A 246 -30.08 38.12 23.15
CA SER A 246 -29.71 36.71 23.29
C SER A 246 -28.24 36.55 23.68
N LEU A 247 -27.34 37.37 23.14
CA LEU A 247 -25.93 37.35 23.53
C LEU A 247 -25.74 37.72 25.01
N GLN A 248 -26.42 38.76 25.50
CA GLN A 248 -26.38 39.13 26.92
C GLN A 248 -26.93 38.03 27.82
N GLN A 249 -28.04 37.39 27.44
CA GLN A 249 -28.61 36.26 28.17
C GLN A 249 -27.64 35.07 28.22
N GLU A 250 -26.99 34.73 27.12
CA GLU A 250 -26.03 33.62 27.08
C GLU A 250 -24.73 33.95 27.84
N TYR A 251 -24.26 35.21 27.82
CA TYR A 251 -23.17 35.64 28.70
C TYR A 251 -23.55 35.53 30.18
N LYS A 252 -24.75 35.97 30.55
CA LYS A 252 -25.25 35.83 31.92
C LYS A 252 -25.34 34.36 32.32
N ARG A 253 -25.93 33.50 31.47
CA ARG A 253 -25.99 32.04 31.69
C ARG A 253 -24.61 31.43 31.82
N PHE A 254 -23.65 31.87 31.01
CA PHE A 254 -22.28 31.39 31.09
C PHE A 254 -21.64 31.73 32.44
N ASP A 255 -21.74 32.99 32.86
CA ASP A 255 -21.13 33.48 34.10
C ASP A 255 -21.83 32.92 35.36
N GLU A 256 -23.16 32.74 35.33
CA GLU A 256 -23.94 32.27 36.48
C GLU A 256 -24.08 30.75 36.58
N THR A 257 -23.97 30.01 35.46
CA THR A 257 -24.20 28.55 35.45
C THR A 257 -23.00 27.76 34.95
N VAL A 258 -22.41 28.14 33.81
CA VAL A 258 -21.37 27.33 33.16
C VAL A 258 -20.05 27.44 33.91
N LEU A 259 -19.58 28.65 34.17
CA LEU A 259 -18.32 28.90 34.86
C LEU A 259 -18.31 28.37 36.31
N PRO A 260 -19.37 28.53 37.12
CA PRO A 260 -19.43 27.91 38.44
C PRO A 260 -19.38 26.38 38.38
N LYS A 261 -20.04 25.75 37.40
CA LYS A 261 -19.95 24.29 37.19
C LYS A 261 -18.54 23.84 36.83
N TRP A 262 -17.84 24.58 35.95
CA TRP A 262 -16.44 24.27 35.63
C TRP A 262 -15.58 24.23 36.89
N LYS A 263 -15.67 25.27 37.73
CA LYS A 263 -14.91 25.37 38.98
C LYS A 263 -15.29 24.26 39.96
N ALA A 264 -16.59 24.05 40.19
CA ALA A 264 -17.08 23.05 41.15
C ALA A 264 -16.69 21.61 40.77
N ASN A 265 -16.81 21.26 39.49
CA ASN A 265 -16.46 19.92 39.01
C ASN A 265 -14.95 19.69 38.99
N LEU A 266 -14.15 20.73 38.69
CA LEU A 266 -12.69 20.63 38.82
C LEU A 266 -12.26 20.37 40.27
N GLU A 267 -12.84 21.10 41.23
CA GLU A 267 -12.57 20.86 42.66
C GLU A 267 -13.06 19.49 43.13
N LYS A 268 -14.17 18.99 42.58
CA LYS A 268 -14.63 17.62 42.81
C LYS A 268 -13.57 16.60 42.35
N LEU A 269 -13.01 16.76 41.16
CA LEU A 269 -11.94 15.88 40.66
C LEU A 269 -10.67 15.96 41.52
N LYS A 270 -10.24 17.17 41.91
CA LYS A 270 -9.10 17.34 42.83
C LYS A 270 -9.31 16.62 44.16
N LYS A 271 -10.52 16.73 44.73
CA LYS A 271 -10.87 16.05 45.98
C LYS A 271 -10.88 14.53 45.81
N GLN A 272 -11.50 14.04 44.74
CA GLN A 272 -11.58 12.61 44.42
C GLN A 272 -10.19 11.98 44.29
N TYR A 273 -9.26 12.67 43.64
CA TYR A 273 -7.90 12.18 43.39
C TYR A 273 -6.84 12.66 44.39
N SER A 274 -7.24 13.31 45.49
CA SER A 274 -6.34 13.93 46.49
C SER A 274 -5.22 13.01 46.99
N ASN A 275 -5.50 11.72 47.21
CA ASN A 275 -4.53 10.72 47.66
C ASN A 275 -3.66 10.12 46.53
N SER A 276 -3.82 10.57 45.29
CA SER A 276 -3.14 10.02 44.10
C SER A 276 -2.70 11.09 43.10
N LEU A 277 -2.58 12.35 43.54
CA LEU A 277 -2.20 13.46 42.67
C LEU A 277 -0.82 13.29 42.02
N GLN A 278 0.09 12.56 42.66
CA GLN A 278 1.45 12.32 42.15
C GLN A 278 1.54 11.13 41.17
N VAL A 279 0.44 10.40 40.96
CA VAL A 279 0.41 9.28 40.01
C VAL A 279 0.42 9.83 38.58
N PRO A 280 1.14 9.20 37.63
CA PRO A 280 1.09 9.57 36.22
C PRO A 280 -0.35 9.64 35.69
N ALA A 281 -0.65 10.70 34.94
CA ALA A 281 -1.97 10.92 34.37
C ALA A 281 -2.20 10.01 33.17
N GLU A 282 -3.30 9.27 33.23
CA GLU A 282 -3.78 8.38 32.19
C GLU A 282 -5.23 8.74 31.87
N LEU A 283 -5.51 8.94 30.59
CA LEU A 283 -6.81 9.35 30.08
C LEU A 283 -7.51 8.18 29.39
N LYS A 284 -8.83 8.18 29.49
CA LYS A 284 -9.68 7.16 28.84
C LYS A 284 -9.90 7.35 27.34
N ASN A 285 -9.82 8.58 26.82
CA ASN A 285 -10.25 8.93 25.46
C ASN A 285 -9.13 9.55 24.62
N SER A 286 -9.10 9.20 23.33
CA SER A 286 -8.19 9.77 22.32
C SER A 286 -8.41 11.25 22.04
N ASN A 287 -9.62 11.75 22.28
CA ASN A 287 -10.02 13.12 21.96
C ASN A 287 -9.47 14.15 22.96
N GLY A 288 -8.76 13.68 23.99
CA GLY A 288 -8.11 14.50 25.00
C GLY A 288 -9.06 15.16 25.97
N ILE A 289 -8.64 16.32 26.48
CA ILE A 289 -9.33 17.07 27.54
C ILE A 289 -9.86 18.37 26.95
N SER A 290 -11.12 18.67 27.23
CA SER A 290 -11.73 19.96 26.95
C SER A 290 -12.65 20.40 28.08
N MET A 291 -13.03 21.68 28.09
CA MET A 291 -13.95 22.21 29.11
C MET A 291 -15.34 21.57 29.11
N ILE A 292 -15.73 20.85 28.03
CA ILE A 292 -16.99 20.09 28.04
C ILE A 292 -16.93 18.92 29.03
N ASN A 293 -15.76 18.30 29.16
CA ASN A 293 -15.56 17.19 30.10
C ASN A 293 -15.70 17.70 31.54
N ILE A 294 -15.09 18.84 31.82
CA ILE A 294 -15.17 19.49 33.13
C ILE A 294 -16.60 19.98 33.41
N TYR A 295 -17.31 20.53 32.41
CA TYR A 295 -18.71 20.94 32.56
C TYR A 295 -19.64 19.79 32.92
N ASN A 296 -19.49 18.64 32.25
CA ASN A 296 -20.30 17.44 32.49
C ASN A 296 -19.94 16.75 33.81
N GLY A 297 -18.78 17.06 34.38
CA GLY A 297 -18.26 16.37 35.56
C GLY A 297 -17.73 14.98 35.21
N ASP A 298 -17.26 14.80 33.97
CA ASP A 298 -16.64 13.57 33.50
C ASP A 298 -15.41 13.27 34.36
N ASP A 299 -15.29 12.03 34.82
CA ASP A 299 -14.01 11.55 35.30
C ASP A 299 -13.10 11.28 34.10
N ILE A 300 -12.10 12.15 33.93
CA ILE A 300 -11.14 12.10 32.83
C ILE A 300 -10.03 11.05 33.07
N PHE A 301 -9.83 10.62 34.33
CA PHE A 301 -8.80 9.65 34.72
C PHE A 301 -9.35 8.25 35.02
N ASP A 302 -10.68 8.09 35.05
CA ASP A 302 -11.32 6.78 35.16
C ASP A 302 -11.06 5.96 33.90
N THR A 303 -10.29 4.88 34.07
CA THR A 303 -9.89 3.94 33.02
C THR A 303 -10.50 2.55 33.22
N GLU A 304 -11.43 2.35 34.17
CA GLU A 304 -11.98 1.03 34.48
C GLU A 304 -12.63 0.38 33.26
N ASP A 305 -13.47 1.12 32.53
CA ASP A 305 -14.08 0.62 31.30
C ASP A 305 -13.04 0.37 30.19
N ALA A 306 -12.02 1.22 30.08
CA ALA A 306 -10.96 1.00 29.11
C ALA A 306 -10.20 -0.30 29.40
N GLN A 307 -9.91 -0.59 30.67
CA GLN A 307 -9.31 -1.84 31.11
C GLN A 307 -10.26 -3.03 30.88
N ARG A 308 -11.54 -2.89 31.23
CA ARG A 308 -12.59 -3.92 31.07
C ARG A 308 -12.79 -4.32 29.61
N PHE A 309 -12.87 -3.34 28.72
CA PHE A 309 -13.11 -3.55 27.29
C PHE A 309 -11.82 -3.66 26.47
N LYS A 310 -10.65 -3.62 27.13
CA LYS A 310 -9.32 -3.65 26.49
C LYS A 310 -9.14 -2.54 25.45
N ASN A 311 -9.74 -1.37 25.71
CA ASN A 311 -9.53 -0.17 24.90
C ASN A 311 -8.16 0.46 25.24
N ASN A 312 -7.63 1.22 24.29
CA ASN A 312 -6.42 2.00 24.53
C ASN A 312 -6.69 3.12 25.54
N THR A 313 -5.73 3.33 26.42
CA THR A 313 -5.65 4.50 27.30
C THR A 313 -4.51 5.41 26.85
N TYR A 314 -4.49 6.66 27.34
CA TYR A 314 -3.61 7.69 26.80
C TYR A 314 -2.82 8.37 27.90
N GLY A 315 -1.49 8.35 27.82
CA GLY A 315 -0.65 9.17 28.67
C GLY A 315 -0.64 10.63 28.20
N ILE A 316 -0.55 11.56 29.14
CA ILE A 316 -0.34 12.99 28.86
C ILE A 316 1.11 13.35 29.15
N TYR A 317 1.76 13.96 28.19
CA TYR A 317 3.19 14.26 28.22
C TYR A 317 3.44 15.74 28.00
N THR A 318 4.58 16.18 28.50
CA THR A 318 5.18 17.47 28.18
C THR A 318 6.68 17.28 27.95
N TYR A 319 7.33 18.29 27.39
CA TYR A 319 8.78 18.32 27.27
C TYR A 319 9.42 18.74 28.60
N GLU A 320 10.67 18.35 28.82
CA GLU A 320 11.47 18.90 29.92
C GLU A 320 11.66 20.43 29.72
N ASP A 321 11.80 21.19 30.82
CA ASP A 321 11.63 22.66 30.85
C ASP A 321 12.54 23.44 29.86
N ASP A 322 13.72 22.91 29.54
CA ASP A 322 14.70 23.59 28.69
C ASP A 322 14.63 23.19 27.20
N VAL A 323 13.80 22.20 26.85
CA VAL A 323 13.72 21.66 25.49
C VAL A 323 13.35 22.72 24.48
N LEU A 324 12.36 23.57 24.79
CA LEU A 324 11.94 24.63 23.87
C LEU A 324 13.09 25.61 23.60
N GLN A 325 13.83 26.02 24.63
CA GLN A 325 14.94 26.98 24.45
C GLN A 325 16.13 26.34 23.75
N LYS A 326 16.50 25.10 24.12
CA LYS A 326 17.59 24.37 23.46
C LYS A 326 17.27 24.04 22.01
N SER A 327 16.03 23.71 21.67
CA SER A 327 15.62 23.42 20.29
C SER A 327 15.82 24.58 19.33
N LYS A 328 15.88 25.83 19.84
CA LYS A 328 16.17 27.03 19.04
C LYS A 328 17.63 27.12 18.60
N GLN A 329 18.52 26.36 19.23
CA GLN A 329 19.96 26.37 18.97
C GLN A 329 20.32 25.44 17.80
N ASP A 330 21.60 25.43 17.43
CA ASP A 330 22.10 24.63 16.30
C ASP A 330 22.02 23.13 16.55
N GLN A 331 22.38 22.69 17.75
CA GLN A 331 22.44 21.28 18.10
C GLN A 331 21.03 20.70 18.30
N PRO A 332 20.60 19.73 17.46
CA PRO A 332 19.35 19.03 17.70
C PRO A 332 19.43 18.24 19.01
N LEU A 333 18.28 18.13 19.69
CA LEU A 333 18.12 17.32 20.90
C LEU A 333 17.86 15.84 20.56
N TRP A 334 17.14 15.60 19.45
CA TRP A 334 16.95 14.28 18.85
C TRP A 334 16.65 14.41 17.35
N ILE A 335 16.79 13.32 16.62
CA ILE A 335 16.40 13.19 15.21
C ILE A 335 15.29 12.15 15.09
N CYS A 336 14.22 12.50 14.38
CA CYS A 336 13.12 11.60 14.02
C CYS A 336 13.26 11.23 12.55
N ILE A 337 13.33 9.93 12.25
CA ILE A 337 13.35 9.39 10.90
C ILE A 337 12.11 8.52 10.71
N GLY A 338 11.21 8.88 9.80
CA GLY A 338 9.91 8.22 9.64
C GLY A 338 9.63 7.79 8.20
N TRP A 339 8.96 6.65 8.02
CA TRP A 339 8.50 6.15 6.71
C TRP A 339 7.33 5.16 6.88
N MET A 340 6.70 4.76 5.77
CA MET A 340 5.70 3.68 5.77
C MET A 340 6.39 2.30 5.59
N PRO A 341 6.31 1.37 6.56
CA PRO A 341 6.77 0.01 6.35
C PRO A 341 5.94 -0.71 5.28
N ALA A 342 6.56 -1.62 4.53
CA ALA A 342 5.92 -2.30 3.42
C ALA A 342 6.42 -3.75 3.27
N GLY A 343 5.51 -4.71 3.23
CA GLY A 343 5.79 -6.12 2.96
C GLY A 343 5.43 -6.53 1.54
N MET A 344 5.53 -7.82 1.21
CA MET A 344 5.26 -8.35 -0.14
C MET A 344 3.89 -7.99 -0.72
N GLN A 345 2.88 -7.79 0.15
CA GLN A 345 1.52 -7.41 -0.24
C GLN A 345 1.37 -5.93 -0.63
N HIS A 346 2.40 -5.09 -0.48
CA HIS A 346 2.35 -3.68 -0.88
C HIS A 346 2.82 -3.51 -2.32
N ASP A 347 2.46 -2.37 -2.93
CA ASP A 347 2.96 -2.01 -4.25
C ASP A 347 4.49 -1.91 -4.28
N PHE A 348 5.04 -1.99 -5.49
CA PHE A 348 6.47 -2.08 -5.70
C PHE A 348 7.24 -0.89 -5.09
N TYR A 349 6.83 0.35 -5.37
CA TYR A 349 7.58 1.53 -4.91
C TYR A 349 7.55 1.69 -3.39
N SER A 350 6.45 1.32 -2.72
CA SER A 350 6.37 1.31 -1.26
C SER A 350 7.33 0.30 -0.63
N ARG A 351 7.43 -0.91 -1.22
CA ARG A 351 8.42 -1.92 -0.78
C ARG A 351 9.84 -1.43 -0.98
N GLU A 352 10.10 -0.74 -2.08
CA GLU A 352 11.41 -0.15 -2.36
C GLU A 352 11.79 0.88 -1.32
N ILE A 353 10.89 1.81 -0.96
CA ILE A 353 11.14 2.77 0.11
C ILE A 353 11.49 2.04 1.42
N HIS A 354 10.65 1.10 1.85
CA HIS A 354 10.90 0.35 3.08
C HIS A 354 12.24 -0.40 3.07
N ARG A 355 12.53 -1.12 1.98
CA ARG A 355 13.79 -1.87 1.82
C ARG A 355 15.00 -0.94 1.92
N ASN A 356 14.96 0.21 1.25
CA ASN A 356 16.06 1.17 1.27
C ASN A 356 16.26 1.74 2.68
N MET A 357 15.18 2.01 3.43
CA MET A 357 15.30 2.47 4.81
C MET A 357 15.94 1.41 5.71
N VAL A 358 15.54 0.14 5.64
CA VAL A 358 16.09 -0.89 6.55
C VAL A 358 17.45 -1.45 6.10
N THR A 359 17.75 -1.42 4.80
CA THR A 359 18.97 -2.08 4.25
C THR A 359 20.11 -1.11 3.96
N HIS A 360 19.79 0.13 3.57
CA HIS A 360 20.75 1.06 2.95
C HIS A 360 20.92 2.37 3.72
N PHE A 361 19.87 2.87 4.37
CA PHE A 361 19.98 4.09 5.16
C PHE A 361 20.83 3.85 6.42
N ASN A 362 21.86 4.67 6.62
CA ASN A 362 22.81 4.56 7.71
C ASN A 362 22.42 5.43 8.94
N PHE A 363 21.59 4.89 9.84
CA PHE A 363 21.15 5.54 11.08
C PHE A 363 22.30 5.81 12.06
N ASP A 364 23.30 4.91 12.13
CA ASP A 364 24.48 5.09 12.98
C ASP A 364 25.31 6.31 12.57
N TYR A 365 25.50 6.49 11.26
CA TYR A 365 26.15 7.69 10.75
C TYR A 365 25.37 8.95 11.15
N VAL A 366 24.03 8.94 11.03
CA VAL A 366 23.19 10.09 11.41
C VAL A 366 23.29 10.37 12.89
N TYR A 367 23.21 9.35 13.74
CA TYR A 367 23.39 9.49 15.19
C TYR A 367 24.74 10.12 15.51
N ASN A 368 25.82 9.56 14.95
CA ASN A 368 27.17 10.06 15.17
C ASN A 368 27.32 11.49 14.64
N TYR A 369 26.71 11.84 13.51
CA TYR A 369 26.80 13.18 12.92
C TYR A 369 26.38 14.28 13.92
N PHE A 370 25.35 14.02 14.74
CA PHE A 370 24.85 14.98 15.72
C PHE A 370 25.37 14.75 17.14
N PHE A 371 25.53 13.50 17.57
CA PHE A 371 25.70 13.16 18.99
C PHE A 371 27.04 12.52 19.32
N ALA A 372 27.85 12.18 18.31
CA ALA A 372 29.20 11.62 18.47
C ALA A 372 30.06 11.89 17.20
N PRO A 373 30.26 13.15 16.79
CA PRO A 373 30.84 13.51 15.49
C PRO A 373 32.27 12.98 15.31
N GLU A 374 33.00 12.77 16.41
CA GLU A 374 34.31 12.13 16.44
C GLU A 374 34.28 10.71 15.84
N LYS A 375 33.17 9.98 15.96
CA LYS A 375 33.04 8.62 15.40
C LYS A 375 32.91 8.59 13.89
N ASN A 376 32.45 9.68 13.27
CA ASN A 376 32.39 9.81 11.82
C ASN A 376 33.71 10.30 11.22
N ASN A 377 34.65 10.81 12.02
CA ASN A 377 35.97 11.27 11.56
C ASN A 377 35.93 12.25 10.37
N LYS A 378 34.93 13.14 10.32
CA LYS A 378 34.67 14.10 9.20
C LYS A 378 34.42 13.44 7.84
N GLN A 379 34.16 12.13 7.79
CA GLN A 379 33.81 11.45 6.55
C GLN A 379 32.41 11.87 6.09
N PRO A 380 32.17 11.97 4.77
CA PRO A 380 30.84 12.21 4.24
C PRO A 380 29.93 11.01 4.50
N TYR A 381 28.62 11.21 4.32
CA TYR A 381 27.63 10.14 4.46
C TYR A 381 27.96 8.93 3.58
N ILE A 382 27.99 7.76 4.22
CA ILE A 382 28.23 6.45 3.61
C ILE A 382 26.97 5.57 3.72
N LEU A 383 26.65 4.91 2.63
CA LEU A 383 25.55 3.96 2.55
C LEU A 383 25.83 2.73 3.43
N LEU A 384 24.79 2.16 4.03
CA LEU A 384 24.86 0.80 4.55
C LEU A 384 24.73 -0.19 3.37
N ASN A 385 25.55 -1.25 3.36
CA ASN A 385 25.49 -2.30 2.34
C ASN A 385 25.52 -1.81 0.87
N PRO A 386 26.52 -1.02 0.44
CA PRO A 386 26.60 -0.46 -0.91
C PRO A 386 26.60 -1.51 -2.02
N GLU A 387 27.20 -2.68 -1.78
CA GLU A 387 27.24 -3.75 -2.78
C GLU A 387 25.86 -4.36 -3.02
N ILE A 388 25.03 -4.51 -1.97
CA ILE A 388 23.64 -4.99 -2.10
C ILE A 388 22.81 -3.98 -2.90
N GLN A 389 23.01 -2.67 -2.71
CA GLN A 389 22.29 -1.66 -3.49
C GLN A 389 22.67 -1.74 -4.97
N LYS A 390 23.96 -1.89 -5.29
CA LYS A 390 24.44 -2.06 -6.67
C LYS A 390 23.85 -3.31 -7.32
N GLU A 391 23.83 -4.44 -6.61
CA GLU A 391 23.24 -5.69 -7.09
C GLU A 391 21.73 -5.52 -7.36
N ASN A 392 20.99 -4.88 -6.45
CA ASN A 392 19.57 -4.61 -6.62
C ASN A 392 19.28 -3.77 -7.89
N ILE A 393 20.07 -2.72 -8.14
CA ILE A 393 19.94 -1.90 -9.36
C ILE A 393 20.20 -2.75 -10.61
N ALA A 394 21.27 -3.55 -10.60
CA ALA A 394 21.61 -4.42 -11.72
C ALA A 394 20.50 -5.45 -11.99
N ASN A 395 19.88 -5.99 -10.94
CA ASN A 395 18.76 -6.92 -11.03
C ASN A 395 17.52 -6.26 -11.64
N ILE A 396 17.16 -5.03 -11.23
CA ILE A 396 16.05 -4.29 -11.82
C ILE A 396 16.28 -4.03 -13.31
N GLN A 397 17.49 -3.62 -13.69
CA GLN A 397 17.85 -3.43 -15.11
C GLN A 397 17.77 -4.74 -15.90
N LYS A 398 18.21 -5.85 -15.30
CA LYS A 398 18.11 -7.18 -15.91
C LYS A 398 16.66 -7.65 -16.05
N GLU A 399 15.80 -7.41 -15.06
CA GLU A 399 14.35 -7.70 -15.14
C GLU A 399 13.69 -6.88 -16.25
N LYS A 400 13.98 -5.58 -16.34
CA LYS A 400 13.50 -4.72 -17.43
C LYS A 400 13.90 -5.24 -18.81
N ASN A 401 15.13 -5.73 -18.97
CA ASN A 401 15.60 -6.32 -20.23
C ASN A 401 14.89 -7.66 -20.53
N ARG A 402 14.62 -8.48 -19.52
CA ARG A 402 13.88 -9.75 -19.67
C ARG A 402 12.43 -9.56 -20.07
N MET A 403 11.76 -8.52 -19.55
CA MET A 403 10.39 -8.19 -19.94
C MET A 403 10.28 -7.61 -21.36
N ASN A 404 11.40 -7.14 -21.93
CA ASN A 404 11.51 -6.65 -23.31
C ASN A 404 12.02 -7.72 -24.29
N ALA A 405 12.17 -8.97 -23.85
CA ALA A 405 12.59 -10.04 -24.73
C ALA A 405 11.56 -10.23 -25.87
N PRO A 406 11.98 -10.25 -27.15
CA PRO A 406 11.10 -10.56 -28.26
C PRO A 406 10.42 -11.90 -28.02
N ALA A 407 9.15 -12.03 -28.40
CA ALA A 407 8.50 -13.34 -28.41
C ALA A 407 9.35 -14.33 -29.23
N SER A 408 9.58 -15.53 -28.69
CA SER A 408 10.28 -16.58 -29.40
C SER A 408 9.62 -16.83 -30.77
N PRO A 409 10.38 -17.08 -31.84
CA PRO A 409 9.81 -17.39 -33.15
C PRO A 409 8.85 -18.58 -33.03
N THR A 410 7.59 -18.39 -33.39
CA THR A 410 6.61 -19.48 -33.39
C THR A 410 6.70 -20.29 -34.68
N PRO A 411 6.49 -21.62 -34.64
CA PRO A 411 6.37 -22.43 -35.85
C PRO A 411 5.27 -21.92 -36.79
N ALA A 412 5.36 -22.23 -38.09
CA ALA A 412 4.33 -21.88 -39.05
C ALA A 412 2.94 -22.39 -38.60
N GLY A 413 1.92 -21.52 -38.62
CA GLY A 413 0.56 -21.83 -38.16
C GLY A 413 0.32 -21.66 -36.65
N VAL A 414 1.37 -21.43 -35.85
CA VAL A 414 1.26 -21.13 -34.42
C VAL A 414 1.27 -19.62 -34.20
N HIS A 415 0.20 -19.10 -33.61
CA HIS A 415 0.01 -17.68 -33.29
C HIS A 415 0.69 -17.28 -31.97
N TYR A 416 0.71 -18.19 -30.99
CA TYR A 416 1.38 -18.00 -29.70
C TYR A 416 1.80 -19.35 -29.11
N PHE A 417 2.95 -19.40 -28.44
CA PHE A 417 3.42 -20.58 -27.71
C PHE A 417 4.27 -20.20 -26.49
N GLU A 418 4.02 -20.86 -25.35
CA GLU A 418 4.80 -20.73 -24.12
C GLU A 418 4.76 -22.04 -23.32
N ASP A 419 5.93 -22.59 -23.03
CA ASP A 419 6.13 -23.77 -22.18
C ASP A 419 6.98 -23.46 -20.94
N PHE A 420 7.35 -22.19 -20.74
CA PHE A 420 8.21 -21.65 -19.69
C PHE A 420 9.61 -22.29 -19.63
N SER A 421 10.02 -23.06 -20.64
CA SER A 421 11.29 -23.80 -20.66
C SER A 421 12.51 -22.85 -20.61
N ALA A 422 12.39 -21.66 -21.19
CA ALA A 422 13.41 -20.61 -21.21
C ALA A 422 13.60 -19.89 -19.86
N ASN A 423 12.72 -20.13 -18.88
CA ASN A 423 12.72 -19.41 -17.60
C ASN A 423 13.47 -20.21 -16.55
N ASN A 424 14.20 -19.58 -15.62
CA ASN A 424 14.76 -20.33 -14.49
C ASN A 424 13.69 -20.54 -13.40
N ALA A 425 13.76 -21.68 -12.71
CA ALA A 425 12.89 -21.93 -11.56
C ALA A 425 13.07 -20.84 -10.48
N GLY A 426 11.98 -20.48 -9.80
CA GLY A 426 11.92 -19.40 -8.81
C GLY A 426 11.83 -17.99 -9.41
N GLN A 427 11.88 -17.83 -10.75
CA GLN A 427 11.83 -16.52 -11.39
C GLN A 427 10.41 -16.20 -11.90
N LYS A 428 10.08 -14.91 -11.99
CA LYS A 428 8.88 -14.44 -12.70
C LYS A 428 8.91 -14.96 -14.15
N PRO A 429 7.76 -15.31 -14.75
CA PRO A 429 7.71 -15.73 -16.14
C PRO A 429 8.17 -14.60 -17.08
N GLN A 430 9.10 -14.90 -17.98
CA GLN A 430 9.56 -13.93 -18.98
C GLN A 430 8.45 -13.61 -19.97
N GLY A 431 8.23 -12.33 -20.29
CA GLY A 431 7.23 -11.91 -21.27
C GLY A 431 5.78 -12.01 -20.80
N TRP A 432 5.53 -12.16 -19.50
CA TRP A 432 4.19 -12.20 -18.90
C TRP A 432 4.02 -11.13 -17.83
N TYR A 433 2.84 -10.51 -17.82
CA TYR A 433 2.42 -9.62 -16.75
C TYR A 433 2.27 -10.38 -15.45
N ASN A 434 2.85 -9.83 -14.38
CA ASN A 434 2.76 -10.36 -13.03
C ASN A 434 2.45 -9.20 -12.07
N VAL A 435 1.30 -9.25 -11.41
CA VAL A 435 0.87 -8.21 -10.48
C VAL A 435 1.91 -8.04 -9.36
N SER A 436 2.25 -6.80 -9.02
CA SER A 436 3.25 -6.48 -7.99
C SER A 436 2.74 -6.63 -6.54
N VAL A 437 1.46 -6.98 -6.36
CA VAL A 437 0.73 -7.09 -5.09
C VAL A 437 0.34 -8.55 -4.89
N GLY A 438 0.72 -9.16 -3.76
CA GLY A 438 0.49 -10.58 -3.48
C GLY A 438 1.77 -11.42 -3.44
N GLU A 439 1.62 -12.73 -3.24
CA GLU A 439 2.70 -13.67 -3.59
C GLU A 439 2.86 -13.66 -5.11
N PRO A 440 4.08 -13.46 -5.65
CA PRO A 440 4.27 -13.41 -7.10
C PRO A 440 4.07 -14.78 -7.73
N SER A 441 3.47 -14.81 -8.91
CA SER A 441 3.45 -16.02 -9.74
C SER A 441 4.87 -16.30 -10.26
N VAL A 442 5.38 -17.52 -10.09
CA VAL A 442 6.77 -17.87 -10.44
C VAL A 442 6.83 -19.15 -11.25
N VAL A 443 7.88 -19.30 -12.04
CA VAL A 443 8.16 -20.56 -12.74
C VAL A 443 8.74 -21.56 -11.77
N VAL A 444 8.21 -22.78 -11.77
CA VAL A 444 8.60 -23.88 -10.90
C VAL A 444 8.68 -25.19 -11.68
N THR A 445 9.25 -26.20 -11.05
CA THR A 445 9.19 -27.61 -11.49
C THR A 445 8.48 -28.37 -10.38
N PRO A 446 7.15 -28.52 -10.44
CA PRO A 446 6.40 -29.21 -9.40
C PRO A 446 6.79 -30.69 -9.31
N ASP A 447 6.81 -31.24 -8.10
CA ASP A 447 7.12 -32.65 -7.88
C ASP A 447 6.16 -33.55 -8.67
N GLY A 448 6.73 -34.55 -9.36
CA GLY A 448 5.96 -35.49 -10.17
C GLY A 448 5.49 -34.94 -11.53
N LEU A 449 5.77 -33.68 -11.87
CA LEU A 449 5.51 -33.11 -13.20
C LEU A 449 6.81 -32.84 -13.95
N SER A 450 6.88 -33.28 -15.20
CA SER A 450 7.99 -32.94 -16.09
C SER A 450 7.88 -31.49 -16.60
N GLY A 451 9.03 -30.85 -16.82
CA GLY A 451 9.11 -29.53 -17.45
C GLY A 451 8.97 -28.36 -16.48
N LYS A 452 8.78 -27.16 -17.04
CA LYS A 452 8.61 -25.92 -16.27
C LYS A 452 7.16 -25.47 -16.34
N TRP A 453 6.69 -24.94 -15.23
CA TRP A 453 5.30 -24.60 -15.01
C TRP A 453 5.21 -23.23 -14.36
N LEU A 454 4.22 -22.45 -14.74
CA LEU A 454 3.90 -21.21 -14.05
C LEU A 454 2.96 -21.51 -12.87
N ASP A 455 3.42 -21.25 -11.65
CA ASP A 455 2.63 -21.27 -10.42
C ASP A 455 1.80 -19.98 -10.31
N LEU A 456 0.48 -20.09 -10.40
CA LEU A 456 -0.45 -18.96 -10.43
C LEU A 456 -0.83 -18.54 -9.00
N ARG A 457 -0.26 -17.42 -8.54
CA ARG A 457 -0.45 -16.86 -7.17
C ARG A 457 -1.19 -15.53 -7.13
N THR A 458 -1.04 -14.71 -8.17
CA THR A 458 -1.61 -13.37 -8.26
C THR A 458 -3.01 -13.38 -8.89
N GLN A 459 -3.70 -12.22 -8.86
CA GLN A 459 -5.10 -12.13 -9.28
C GLN A 459 -5.36 -12.39 -10.77
N TYR A 460 -4.40 -12.12 -11.66
CA TYR A 460 -4.49 -12.48 -13.09
C TYR A 460 -3.09 -12.44 -13.75
N MET A 461 -2.88 -13.29 -14.75
CA MET A 461 -1.64 -13.42 -15.55
C MET A 461 -1.98 -13.35 -17.04
N LEU A 462 -1.30 -12.50 -17.79
CA LEU A 462 -1.44 -12.38 -19.25
C LEU A 462 -0.08 -12.26 -19.91
N PRO A 463 0.11 -12.73 -21.15
CA PRO A 463 1.35 -12.49 -21.88
C PRO A 463 1.41 -11.07 -22.44
N ASN A 464 2.58 -10.46 -22.31
CA ASN A 464 2.85 -9.11 -22.77
C ASN A 464 3.06 -9.05 -24.29
N ASN A 465 3.61 -10.13 -24.87
CA ASN A 465 4.19 -10.07 -26.22
C ASN A 465 3.47 -10.93 -27.28
N PHE A 466 2.22 -11.32 -27.07
CA PHE A 466 1.47 -12.08 -28.08
C PHE A 466 0.85 -11.17 -29.15
N LYS A 467 0.78 -11.65 -30.40
CA LYS A 467 0.23 -10.90 -31.52
C LYS A 467 -1.28 -10.68 -31.33
N ARG A 468 -1.75 -9.45 -31.51
CA ARG A 468 -3.18 -9.10 -31.47
C ARG A 468 -3.67 -8.67 -32.86
N PRO A 469 -4.93 -8.92 -33.23
CA PRO A 469 -5.91 -9.75 -32.54
C PRO A 469 -5.58 -11.26 -32.63
N LEU A 470 -6.30 -12.10 -31.88
CA LEU A 470 -6.27 -13.55 -32.09
C LEU A 470 -6.79 -13.90 -33.49
N PRO A 471 -6.41 -15.07 -34.06
CA PRO A 471 -6.91 -15.52 -35.35
C PRO A 471 -8.44 -15.57 -35.37
N LYS A 472 -9.04 -15.40 -36.56
CA LYS A 472 -10.50 -15.46 -36.71
C LYS A 472 -11.03 -16.77 -36.17
N ASP A 473 -10.50 -17.89 -36.62
CA ASP A 473 -10.78 -19.21 -36.07
C ASP A 473 -9.49 -19.72 -35.45
N PHE A 474 -9.58 -20.25 -34.23
CA PHE A 474 -8.42 -20.64 -33.45
C PHE A 474 -8.67 -21.85 -32.57
N GLN A 475 -7.58 -22.54 -32.26
CA GLN A 475 -7.49 -23.52 -31.19
C GLN A 475 -6.53 -22.97 -30.12
N PHE A 476 -7.00 -22.93 -28.89
CA PHE A 476 -6.25 -22.56 -27.70
C PHE A 476 -6.06 -23.82 -26.86
N GLU A 477 -4.82 -24.24 -26.65
CA GLU A 477 -4.49 -25.43 -25.84
C GLU A 477 -3.49 -25.10 -24.74
N PHE A 478 -3.61 -25.79 -23.60
CA PHE A 478 -2.67 -25.68 -22.47
C PHE A 478 -2.82 -26.88 -21.53
N ASP A 479 -1.79 -27.12 -20.74
CA ASP A 479 -1.85 -28.06 -19.62
C ASP A 479 -2.13 -27.31 -18.31
N VAL A 480 -2.96 -27.92 -17.45
CA VAL A 480 -3.20 -27.44 -16.08
C VAL A 480 -2.92 -28.56 -15.09
N ALA A 481 -2.29 -28.21 -13.96
CA ALA A 481 -2.03 -29.15 -12.88
C ALA A 481 -2.25 -28.53 -11.48
N CYS A 482 -2.40 -29.39 -10.48
CA CYS A 482 -2.55 -29.01 -9.08
C CYS A 482 -1.75 -29.98 -8.18
N SER A 483 -1.15 -29.47 -7.10
CA SER A 483 -0.37 -30.27 -6.16
C SER A 483 -1.00 -30.38 -4.77
N ASP A 484 -1.99 -29.55 -4.46
CA ASP A 484 -2.59 -29.47 -3.12
C ASP A 484 -4.06 -29.88 -3.16
N PHE A 485 -4.40 -30.86 -2.33
CA PHE A 485 -5.73 -31.44 -2.14
C PHE A 485 -6.06 -31.57 -0.64
N THR A 486 -5.49 -30.71 0.21
CA THR A 486 -5.70 -30.72 1.67
C THR A 486 -7.17 -30.45 2.07
N THR A 487 -7.95 -29.82 1.19
CA THR A 487 -9.39 -29.59 1.38
C THR A 487 -10.24 -30.54 0.53
N ASN A 488 -11.56 -30.38 0.53
CA ASN A 488 -12.47 -31.17 -0.31
C ASN A 488 -12.32 -30.89 -1.82
N THR A 489 -11.46 -29.95 -2.21
CA THR A 489 -11.15 -29.57 -3.59
C THR A 489 -9.66 -29.30 -3.73
N GLY A 490 -9.12 -29.48 -4.92
CA GLY A 490 -7.80 -28.93 -5.24
C GLY A 490 -7.90 -27.48 -5.73
N GLY A 491 -7.01 -27.13 -6.65
CA GLY A 491 -6.94 -25.83 -7.29
C GLY A 491 -8.03 -25.57 -8.33
N ALA A 492 -8.36 -24.30 -8.54
CA ALA A 492 -9.31 -23.81 -9.54
C ALA A 492 -8.69 -22.74 -10.44
N LEU A 493 -8.96 -22.84 -11.74
CA LEU A 493 -8.45 -21.97 -12.79
C LEU A 493 -9.61 -21.36 -13.57
N LEU A 494 -9.49 -20.07 -13.87
CA LEU A 494 -10.24 -19.38 -14.92
C LEU A 494 -9.26 -19.00 -16.04
N LEU A 495 -9.61 -19.35 -17.27
CA LEU A 495 -9.10 -18.70 -18.48
C LEU A 495 -10.23 -17.84 -19.06
N ASN A 496 -10.00 -16.54 -19.18
CA ASN A 496 -10.93 -15.62 -19.83
C ASN A 496 -10.29 -15.13 -21.14
N ILE A 497 -10.92 -15.44 -22.28
CA ILE A 497 -10.54 -14.94 -23.61
C ILE A 497 -11.56 -13.84 -23.98
N ASN A 498 -11.09 -12.64 -24.26
CA ASN A 498 -11.97 -11.47 -24.33
C ASN A 498 -11.58 -10.50 -25.46
N ASN A 499 -12.46 -9.54 -25.74
CA ASN A 499 -12.24 -8.49 -26.72
C ASN A 499 -11.89 -7.13 -26.10
N LYS A 500 -11.25 -7.11 -24.93
CA LYS A 500 -10.85 -5.85 -24.27
C LYS A 500 -9.98 -5.00 -25.19
N VAL A 501 -10.20 -3.70 -25.13
CA VAL A 501 -9.52 -2.71 -25.96
C VAL A 501 -8.36 -2.15 -25.17
N LEU A 502 -7.18 -2.15 -25.77
CA LEU A 502 -6.04 -1.43 -25.22
C LEU A 502 -6.34 0.07 -25.28
N ARG A 503 -6.46 0.71 -24.13
CA ARG A 503 -6.71 2.16 -24.06
C ARG A 503 -5.42 2.93 -24.33
N ALA A 504 -5.54 4.24 -24.54
CA ALA A 504 -4.38 5.12 -24.78
C ALA A 504 -3.31 5.06 -23.66
N TYR A 505 -3.71 4.65 -22.46
CA TYR A 505 -2.86 4.45 -21.28
C TYR A 505 -2.17 3.09 -21.22
N GLY A 506 -2.45 2.19 -22.17
CA GLY A 506 -1.90 0.84 -22.17
C GLY A 506 -2.58 -0.14 -21.21
N ASP A 507 -3.63 0.27 -20.47
CA ASP A 507 -4.49 -0.64 -19.72
C ASP A 507 -5.56 -1.28 -20.63
N GLU A 508 -6.05 -2.46 -20.24
CA GLU A 508 -7.15 -3.13 -20.92
C GLU A 508 -8.49 -2.62 -20.40
N GLY A 509 -9.20 -1.90 -21.26
CA GLY A 509 -10.56 -1.44 -21.03
C GLY A 509 -11.62 -2.37 -21.61
N ASN A 510 -12.84 -2.31 -21.06
CA ASN A 510 -13.99 -2.97 -21.68
C ASN A 510 -14.22 -2.41 -23.09
N SER A 511 -14.44 -3.30 -24.05
CA SER A 511 -14.97 -2.95 -25.37
C SER A 511 -16.37 -2.34 -25.24
N PRO A 512 -16.80 -1.44 -26.14
CA PRO A 512 -18.19 -0.96 -26.18
C PRO A 512 -19.23 -2.10 -26.29
N ASN A 513 -18.82 -3.20 -26.93
CA ASN A 513 -19.56 -4.45 -27.08
C ASN A 513 -18.70 -5.59 -26.52
N PRO A 514 -18.66 -5.77 -25.19
CA PRO A 514 -17.84 -6.81 -24.56
C PRO A 514 -18.31 -8.20 -24.99
N VAL A 515 -17.33 -9.06 -25.25
CA VAL A 515 -17.49 -10.48 -25.56
C VAL A 515 -16.41 -11.25 -24.83
N ASP A 516 -16.81 -12.32 -24.16
CA ASP A 516 -15.97 -13.13 -23.29
C ASP A 516 -16.21 -14.62 -23.55
N ILE A 517 -15.14 -15.42 -23.50
CA ILE A 517 -15.19 -16.87 -23.34
C ILE A 517 -14.55 -17.15 -21.98
N ASP A 518 -15.36 -17.58 -21.02
CA ASP A 518 -14.90 -18.01 -19.71
C ASP A 518 -14.81 -19.53 -19.67
N PHE A 519 -13.59 -20.05 -19.56
CA PHE A 519 -13.32 -21.45 -19.27
C PHE A 519 -12.94 -21.58 -17.80
N ASN A 520 -13.72 -22.35 -17.04
CA ASN A 520 -13.41 -22.66 -15.65
C ASN A 520 -13.13 -24.14 -15.50
N ILE A 521 -12.12 -24.47 -14.70
CA ILE A 521 -11.86 -25.83 -14.26
C ILE A 521 -11.44 -25.86 -12.79
N LYS A 522 -11.95 -26.83 -12.04
CA LYS A 522 -11.67 -27.03 -10.63
C LYS A 522 -11.38 -28.50 -10.35
N ALA A 523 -10.23 -28.76 -9.73
CA ALA A 523 -9.87 -30.11 -9.33
C ALA A 523 -10.76 -30.58 -8.17
N GLY A 524 -11.36 -31.75 -8.32
CA GLY A 524 -12.12 -32.41 -7.26
C GLY A 524 -11.22 -33.28 -6.37
N HIS A 525 -11.81 -33.88 -5.34
CA HIS A 525 -11.15 -34.94 -4.57
C HIS A 525 -11.92 -36.25 -4.77
N SER A 526 -11.23 -37.33 -5.16
CA SER A 526 -11.82 -38.62 -5.53
C SER A 526 -12.57 -39.33 -4.38
N LYS A 527 -12.41 -38.86 -3.14
CA LYS A 527 -13.18 -39.32 -1.98
C LYS A 527 -14.67 -38.95 -2.05
N TRP A 528 -15.04 -37.89 -2.78
CA TRP A 528 -16.40 -37.33 -2.79
C TRP A 528 -17.14 -37.60 -4.10
N THR A 529 -17.48 -38.87 -4.36
CA THR A 529 -18.13 -39.29 -5.62
C THR A 529 -19.63 -38.97 -5.68
N SER A 530 -20.30 -38.83 -4.53
CA SER A 530 -21.75 -38.53 -4.44
C SER A 530 -22.08 -37.03 -4.52
N ASN A 531 -21.12 -36.16 -4.18
CA ASN A 531 -21.21 -34.72 -4.36
C ASN A 531 -19.85 -34.17 -4.82
N PRO A 532 -19.44 -34.48 -6.07
CA PRO A 532 -18.14 -34.08 -6.59
C PRO A 532 -18.05 -32.56 -6.67
N THR A 533 -17.08 -32.02 -5.95
CA THR A 533 -16.81 -30.58 -5.81
C THR A 533 -15.94 -30.01 -6.93
N GLY A 534 -15.39 -30.88 -7.78
CA GLY A 534 -14.64 -30.56 -8.99
C GLY A 534 -15.54 -30.51 -10.23
N GLY A 535 -15.19 -29.65 -11.18
CA GLY A 535 -16.04 -29.35 -12.32
C GLY A 535 -15.32 -28.59 -13.41
N SER A 536 -15.86 -28.62 -14.61
CA SER A 536 -15.43 -27.77 -15.71
C SER A 536 -16.63 -27.14 -16.39
N ASN A 537 -16.49 -25.90 -16.83
CA ASN A 537 -17.48 -25.23 -17.65
C ASN A 537 -16.80 -24.32 -18.68
N ILE A 538 -17.51 -24.07 -19.78
CA ILE A 538 -17.14 -23.08 -20.76
C ILE A 538 -18.39 -22.30 -21.14
N LEU A 539 -18.30 -20.98 -21.05
CA LEU A 539 -19.40 -20.07 -21.35
C LEU A 539 -18.91 -18.91 -22.21
N ALA A 540 -19.49 -18.78 -23.40
CA ALA A 540 -19.36 -17.58 -24.21
C ALA A 540 -20.47 -16.58 -23.85
N THR A 541 -20.11 -15.33 -23.53
CA THR A 541 -21.06 -14.27 -23.24
C THR A 541 -20.80 -13.03 -24.09
N TYR A 542 -21.86 -12.26 -24.35
CA TYR A 542 -21.78 -11.01 -25.09
C TYR A 542 -22.85 -10.03 -24.61
N LYS A 543 -22.64 -8.74 -24.86
CA LYS A 543 -23.62 -7.70 -24.56
C LYS A 543 -24.94 -7.94 -25.30
N GLY A 544 -26.04 -7.99 -24.54
CA GLY A 544 -27.38 -8.26 -25.06
C GLY A 544 -27.73 -9.74 -25.20
N MET A 545 -26.89 -10.66 -24.69
CA MET A 545 -27.20 -12.10 -24.67
C MET A 545 -28.52 -12.36 -23.92
N PRO A 546 -29.46 -13.16 -24.48
CA PRO A 546 -30.70 -13.53 -23.81
C PRO A 546 -30.44 -14.24 -22.47
N GLY A 547 -31.15 -13.82 -21.42
CA GLY A 547 -30.98 -14.39 -20.08
C GLY A 547 -31.27 -15.88 -20.00
N ASN A 548 -32.21 -16.37 -20.82
CA ASN A 548 -32.54 -17.79 -20.92
C ASN A 548 -31.41 -18.64 -21.53
N ILE A 549 -30.44 -18.06 -22.23
CA ILE A 549 -29.23 -18.78 -22.69
C ILE A 549 -28.11 -18.60 -21.67
N ARG A 550 -27.92 -17.35 -21.20
CA ARG A 550 -26.85 -16.99 -20.24
C ARG A 550 -26.87 -17.83 -18.96
N TYR A 551 -28.06 -18.17 -18.46
CA TYR A 551 -28.25 -18.90 -17.22
C TYR A 551 -28.76 -20.34 -17.40
N ALA A 552 -28.81 -20.86 -18.64
CA ALA A 552 -29.37 -22.19 -18.89
C ALA A 552 -28.43 -23.34 -18.53
N GLY A 553 -27.12 -23.15 -18.62
CA GLY A 553 -26.15 -24.23 -18.50
C GLY A 553 -25.88 -24.66 -17.06
N ILE A 554 -26.03 -25.96 -16.78
CA ILE A 554 -25.56 -26.57 -15.53
C ILE A 554 -24.21 -27.26 -15.80
N SER A 555 -23.19 -26.89 -15.03
CA SER A 555 -21.88 -27.54 -15.08
C SER A 555 -21.98 -28.97 -14.57
N LYS A 556 -21.47 -29.92 -15.35
CA LYS A 556 -21.32 -31.29 -14.89
C LYS A 556 -20.03 -31.44 -14.09
N PRO A 557 -20.02 -32.31 -13.07
CA PRO A 557 -18.80 -32.63 -12.35
C PRO A 557 -17.74 -33.19 -13.29
N ASN A 558 -16.49 -32.79 -13.06
CA ASN A 558 -15.34 -33.33 -13.77
C ASN A 558 -14.61 -34.31 -12.84
N LEU A 559 -14.90 -35.61 -13.01
CA LEU A 559 -14.26 -36.67 -12.23
C LEU A 559 -12.84 -37.02 -12.73
N GLY A 560 -12.40 -36.44 -13.85
CA GLY A 560 -11.11 -36.69 -14.47
C GLY A 560 -9.97 -35.85 -13.93
N PHE A 561 -10.24 -34.77 -13.19
CA PHE A 561 -9.22 -33.89 -12.62
C PHE A 561 -9.29 -33.93 -11.08
N THR A 562 -8.42 -34.74 -10.48
CA THR A 562 -8.46 -35.11 -9.04
C THR A 562 -7.06 -35.30 -8.47
N GLU A 563 -6.92 -35.62 -7.19
CA GLU A 563 -5.63 -35.96 -6.57
C GLU A 563 -4.95 -37.18 -7.22
N LYS A 564 -5.73 -38.09 -7.82
CA LYS A 564 -5.22 -39.27 -8.54
C LYS A 564 -4.80 -38.95 -9.97
N LYS A 565 -5.40 -37.91 -10.55
CA LYS A 565 -5.08 -37.40 -11.89
C LYS A 565 -5.03 -35.89 -11.81
N ASN A 566 -3.90 -35.40 -11.32
CA ASN A 566 -3.71 -34.02 -10.91
C ASN A 566 -3.16 -33.11 -12.03
N LYS A 567 -3.14 -33.63 -13.26
CA LYS A 567 -2.82 -32.91 -14.50
C LYS A 567 -3.84 -33.29 -15.56
N VAL A 568 -4.33 -32.30 -16.32
CA VAL A 568 -5.19 -32.49 -17.48
C VAL A 568 -4.80 -31.55 -18.62
N HIS A 569 -5.11 -31.96 -19.86
CA HIS A 569 -4.90 -31.18 -21.06
C HIS A 569 -6.20 -30.50 -21.50
N ILE A 570 -6.13 -29.19 -21.80
CA ILE A 570 -7.28 -28.37 -22.16
C ILE A 570 -7.19 -27.94 -23.61
N ILE A 571 -8.31 -28.01 -24.34
CA ILE A 571 -8.45 -27.47 -25.69
C ILE A 571 -9.71 -26.61 -25.75
N ILE A 572 -9.62 -25.40 -26.30
CA ILE A 572 -10.74 -24.53 -26.62
C ILE A 572 -10.68 -24.19 -28.09
N THR A 573 -11.74 -24.45 -28.84
CA THR A 573 -11.80 -24.11 -30.27
C THR A 573 -12.88 -23.07 -30.51
N LYS A 574 -12.54 -22.04 -31.29
CA LYS A 574 -13.49 -21.11 -31.88
C LYS A 574 -13.46 -21.29 -33.39
N LYS A 575 -14.58 -21.72 -33.98
CA LYS A 575 -14.75 -21.90 -35.42
C LYS A 575 -16.04 -21.25 -35.88
N GLY A 576 -15.95 -20.23 -36.74
CA GLY A 576 -17.10 -19.40 -37.09
C GLY A 576 -17.69 -18.70 -35.86
N ASN A 577 -18.95 -18.94 -35.55
CA ASN A 577 -19.60 -18.45 -34.33
C ASN A 577 -19.49 -19.43 -33.15
N GLN A 578 -19.07 -20.68 -33.36
CA GLN A 578 -19.16 -21.72 -32.34
C GLN A 578 -17.90 -21.79 -31.47
N VAL A 579 -18.11 -21.92 -30.16
CA VAL A 579 -17.07 -22.17 -29.16
C VAL A 579 -17.27 -23.55 -28.53
N LYS A 580 -16.20 -24.35 -28.48
CA LYS A 580 -16.18 -25.67 -27.82
C LYS A 580 -14.99 -25.77 -26.89
N GLY A 581 -15.15 -26.47 -25.79
CA GLY A 581 -14.10 -26.74 -24.82
C GLY A 581 -13.96 -28.24 -24.56
N PHE A 582 -12.74 -28.70 -24.32
CA PHE A 582 -12.40 -30.10 -24.10
C PHE A 582 -11.46 -30.25 -22.91
N VAL A 583 -11.64 -31.31 -22.13
CA VAL A 583 -10.70 -31.75 -21.09
C VAL A 583 -10.26 -33.18 -21.42
N ASP A 584 -8.96 -33.38 -21.63
CA ASP A 584 -8.38 -34.65 -22.07
C ASP A 584 -9.11 -35.27 -23.28
N GLY A 585 -9.45 -34.41 -24.26
CA GLY A 585 -10.18 -34.80 -25.48
C GLY A 585 -11.68 -35.03 -25.31
N LYS A 586 -12.24 -34.92 -24.09
CA LYS A 586 -13.69 -35.03 -23.85
C LYS A 586 -14.34 -33.65 -23.93
N GLU A 587 -15.33 -33.50 -24.80
CA GLU A 587 -16.07 -32.24 -24.96
C GLU A 587 -16.86 -31.88 -23.69
N ILE A 588 -16.79 -30.61 -23.30
CA ILE A 588 -17.59 -30.04 -22.22
C ILE A 588 -18.97 -29.72 -22.78
N MET A 589 -19.91 -30.61 -22.53
CA MET A 589 -21.31 -30.40 -22.90
C MET A 589 -22.07 -29.72 -21.76
N MET A 590 -22.58 -28.52 -22.02
CA MET A 590 -23.50 -27.84 -21.11
C MET A 590 -24.93 -28.21 -21.46
N LEU A 591 -25.66 -28.71 -20.47
CA LEU A 591 -27.06 -29.10 -20.61
C LEU A 591 -27.94 -28.19 -19.74
N ASP A 592 -29.20 -28.07 -20.12
CA ASP A 592 -30.20 -27.42 -19.29
C ASP A 592 -30.47 -28.22 -18.00
N LYS A 593 -31.32 -27.67 -17.13
CA LYS A 593 -31.74 -28.34 -15.89
C LYS A 593 -32.47 -29.67 -16.07
N TYR A 594 -32.86 -30.01 -17.30
CA TYR A 594 -33.52 -31.26 -17.67
C TYR A 594 -32.60 -32.21 -18.44
N GLY A 595 -31.31 -31.88 -18.59
CA GLY A 595 -30.34 -32.70 -19.30
C GLY A 595 -30.44 -32.63 -20.82
N LYS A 596 -31.04 -31.57 -21.39
CA LYS A 596 -31.12 -31.34 -22.84
C LYS A 596 -30.07 -30.32 -23.31
N GLU A 597 -29.68 -30.41 -24.57
CA GLU A 597 -28.83 -29.39 -25.19
C GLU A 597 -29.54 -28.03 -25.21
N ILE A 598 -28.76 -26.97 -25.10
CA ILE A 598 -29.25 -25.60 -25.07
C ILE A 598 -28.98 -24.95 -26.43
N PRO A 599 -30.01 -24.70 -27.25
CA PRO A 599 -29.82 -24.06 -28.55
C PRO A 599 -29.15 -22.68 -28.43
N GLY A 600 -28.15 -22.41 -29.27
CA GLY A 600 -27.40 -21.16 -29.25
C GLY A 600 -26.40 -21.00 -28.09
N TYR A 601 -26.24 -22.01 -27.23
CA TYR A 601 -25.26 -21.97 -26.16
C TYR A 601 -23.83 -22.03 -26.72
N ASN A 602 -22.95 -21.17 -26.23
CA ASN A 602 -21.59 -20.99 -26.76
C ASN A 602 -21.53 -20.58 -28.24
N GLU A 603 -22.59 -19.97 -28.77
CA GLU A 603 -22.57 -19.27 -30.03
C GLU A 603 -22.32 -17.77 -29.83
N LEU A 604 -21.35 -17.26 -30.57
CA LEU A 604 -20.94 -15.86 -30.57
C LEU A 604 -21.63 -15.07 -31.68
N PRO A 605 -21.75 -13.73 -31.55
CA PRO A 605 -22.13 -12.88 -32.67
C PRO A 605 -21.21 -13.09 -33.88
N GLN A 606 -21.76 -12.94 -35.09
CA GLN A 606 -20.96 -13.02 -36.32
C GLN A 606 -19.80 -12.02 -36.29
N ASN A 607 -18.67 -12.41 -36.89
CA ASN A 607 -17.44 -11.61 -36.96
C ASN A 607 -16.82 -11.25 -35.59
N THR A 608 -17.18 -11.94 -34.50
CA THR A 608 -16.52 -11.77 -33.20
C THR A 608 -15.02 -12.00 -33.33
N GLN A 609 -14.24 -11.05 -32.80
CA GLN A 609 -12.78 -11.08 -32.75
C GLN A 609 -12.30 -10.82 -31.33
N PHE A 610 -11.36 -11.65 -30.87
CA PHE A 610 -10.76 -11.56 -29.55
C PHE A 610 -9.39 -10.88 -29.63
N THR A 611 -9.06 -10.10 -28.60
CA THR A 611 -7.87 -9.25 -28.57
C THR A 611 -7.01 -9.48 -27.33
N SER A 612 -7.51 -10.23 -26.34
CA SER A 612 -6.81 -10.53 -25.10
C SER A 612 -7.23 -11.87 -24.50
N PHE A 613 -6.40 -12.38 -23.61
CA PHE A 613 -6.75 -13.44 -22.68
C PHE A 613 -5.95 -13.29 -21.38
N HIS A 614 -6.48 -13.83 -20.29
CA HIS A 614 -5.72 -13.96 -19.04
C HIS A 614 -6.12 -15.22 -18.28
N PHE A 615 -5.17 -15.73 -17.50
CA PHE A 615 -5.38 -16.79 -16.52
C PHE A 615 -5.57 -16.19 -15.14
N LYS A 616 -6.39 -16.84 -14.31
CA LYS A 616 -6.61 -16.47 -12.91
C LYS A 616 -6.76 -17.72 -12.05
N ASN A 617 -6.04 -17.77 -10.93
CA ASN A 617 -6.32 -18.73 -9.88
C ASN A 617 -7.60 -18.28 -9.13
N THR A 618 -8.64 -19.12 -9.13
CA THR A 618 -9.95 -18.84 -8.51
C THR A 618 -10.21 -19.70 -7.28
N THR A 619 -9.16 -20.30 -6.69
CA THR A 619 -9.32 -21.22 -5.58
C THR A 619 -9.76 -20.51 -4.29
N ASN A 620 -10.68 -21.13 -3.57
CA ASN A 620 -11.11 -20.69 -2.24
C ASN A 620 -10.10 -21.19 -1.19
N GLY A 621 -9.03 -20.44 -0.95
CA GLY A 621 -8.00 -20.78 0.03
C GLY A 621 -6.61 -20.36 -0.43
N LYS A 622 -5.76 -19.86 0.49
CA LYS A 622 -4.44 -19.31 0.14
C LYS A 622 -3.41 -20.38 -0.27
N GLU A 623 -3.65 -21.66 -0.01
CA GLU A 623 -2.64 -22.72 -0.12
C GLU A 623 -2.74 -23.58 -1.39
N ASN A 624 -3.92 -23.65 -2.01
CA ASN A 624 -4.14 -24.52 -3.17
C ASN A 624 -3.45 -23.97 -4.43
N ARG A 625 -2.34 -24.60 -4.82
CA ARG A 625 -1.51 -24.20 -5.96
C ARG A 625 -2.08 -24.69 -7.29
N VAL A 626 -2.09 -23.81 -8.29
CA VAL A 626 -2.51 -24.12 -9.67
C VAL A 626 -1.36 -23.79 -10.60
N TYR A 627 -1.04 -24.74 -11.48
CA TYR A 627 0.07 -24.62 -12.42
C TYR A 627 -0.45 -24.65 -13.85
N ILE A 628 0.13 -23.82 -14.73
CA ILE A 628 -0.11 -23.88 -16.17
C ILE A 628 1.20 -24.05 -16.95
N SER A 629 1.15 -24.76 -18.08
CA SER A 629 2.25 -24.90 -19.04
C SER A 629 1.71 -25.20 -20.44
N ASN A 630 2.60 -25.24 -21.43
CA ASN A 630 2.28 -25.58 -22.83
C ASN A 630 1.13 -24.75 -23.44
N VAL A 631 1.08 -23.45 -23.12
CA VAL A 631 0.07 -22.52 -23.64
C VAL A 631 0.33 -22.30 -25.12
N LYS A 632 -0.62 -22.65 -25.98
CA LYS A 632 -0.47 -22.53 -27.43
C LYS A 632 -1.76 -22.07 -28.08
N ILE A 633 -1.62 -21.22 -29.09
CA ILE A 633 -2.73 -20.76 -29.92
C ILE A 633 -2.36 -21.02 -31.38
N THR A 634 -3.21 -21.74 -32.11
CA THR A 634 -3.05 -21.99 -33.55
C THR A 634 -4.24 -21.45 -34.32
N ALA A 635 -3.99 -20.97 -35.55
CA ALA A 635 -5.08 -20.66 -36.48
C ALA A 635 -5.70 -21.97 -37.00
N LEU A 636 -7.02 -21.99 -37.17
CA LEU A 636 -7.78 -23.14 -37.70
C LEU A 636 -8.15 -22.98 -39.18
#